data_AF-A0AAW8BTU6-F1
#
_entry.id   AF-A0AAW8BTU6-F1
#
_cell.length_a   1.000
_cell.length_b   1.000
_cell.length_c   1.000
_cell.angle_alpha   90.00
_cell.angle_beta   90.00
_cell.angle_gamma   90.00
#
_symmetry.space_group_name_H-M   'P 1'
#
loop_
_entity.id
_entity.type
_entity.pdbx_description
1 polymer ?
#
loop_
_entity_poly.entity_id
_entity_poly.type
_entity_poly.pdbx_seq_one_letter_code
_entity_poly.pdbx_strand_id
1 'polypeptide(L)'
;MSVSAALLAVALLIGAGPSVVRARAGLLPRPSRRRREGRRGPDPLGMASSLDVLAVCLLAGMAVATAASATAASAPPRLALALRRAADLLALGADPSVAWSTPADRGETDGQIDGLLRLARRSSSSGAALADGVAELAVQSRHDAAAAAAAAAERAGVLIAGPLGLCFLPAFVCLGIVPVVAGLAGDVLQSGLI
;
A
#
# COMPACT_ATOMS: atom_id res chain seq x y z
N MET A 1 44.15 4.06 -28.52
CA MET A 1 42.82 4.54 -28.99
C MET A 1 41.81 3.40 -29.21
N SER A 2 42.25 2.23 -29.67
CA SER A 2 41.40 1.05 -29.93
C SER A 2 40.86 0.34 -28.68
N VAL A 3 41.64 0.29 -27.59
CA VAL A 3 41.24 -0.38 -26.34
C VAL A 3 40.12 0.38 -25.62
N SER A 4 40.18 1.71 -25.63
CA SER A 4 39.15 2.59 -25.06
C SER A 4 37.81 2.45 -25.78
N ALA A 5 37.84 2.34 -27.11
CA ALA A 5 36.64 2.13 -27.92
C ALA A 5 36.06 0.71 -27.73
N ALA A 6 36.91 -0.31 -27.59
CA ALA A 6 36.48 -1.68 -27.32
C ALA A 6 35.81 -1.81 -25.94
N LEU A 7 36.37 -1.18 -24.90
CA LEU A 7 35.78 -1.18 -23.56
C LEU A 7 34.45 -0.43 -23.50
N LEU A 8 34.30 0.66 -24.26
CA LEU A 8 33.05 1.43 -24.36
C LEU A 8 31.95 0.62 -25.06
N ALA A 9 32.30 -0.14 -26.10
CA ALA A 9 31.37 -1.03 -26.79
C ALA A 9 30.91 -2.20 -25.90
N VAL A 10 31.81 -2.80 -25.12
CA VAL A 10 31.48 -3.88 -24.18
C VAL A 10 30.62 -3.37 -23.02
N ALA A 11 30.88 -2.17 -22.50
CA ALA A 11 30.07 -1.55 -21.46
C ALA A 11 28.62 -1.26 -21.92
N LEU A 12 28.46 -0.79 -23.17
CA LEU A 12 27.15 -0.56 -23.77
C LEU A 12 26.36 -1.86 -24.02
N LEU A 13 27.04 -2.98 -24.27
CA LEU A 13 26.41 -4.28 -24.50
C LEU A 13 26.00 -4.99 -23.20
N ILE A 14 26.70 -4.75 -22.07
CA ILE A 14 26.43 -5.42 -20.78
C ILE A 14 25.39 -4.64 -19.93
N GLY A 15 25.24 -3.33 -20.13
CA GLY A 15 24.54 -2.44 -19.20
C GLY A 15 23.02 -2.57 -19.09
N ALA A 16 22.29 -2.79 -20.19
CA ALA A 16 20.86 -3.09 -20.23
C ALA A 16 20.38 -2.94 -21.67
N GLY A 17 19.67 -3.95 -22.20
CA GLY A 17 19.02 -3.81 -23.50
C GLY A 17 18.09 -2.58 -23.53
N PRO A 18 17.96 -1.89 -24.68
CA PRO A 18 17.15 -0.68 -24.83
C PRO A 18 15.66 -0.90 -24.52
N SER A 19 15.21 -2.15 -24.47
CA SER A 19 13.88 -2.59 -24.04
C SER A 19 13.62 -2.39 -22.54
N VAL A 20 14.61 -2.64 -21.68
CA VAL A 20 14.49 -2.49 -20.22
C VAL A 20 14.46 -1.00 -19.83
N VAL A 21 15.23 -0.18 -20.56
CA VAL A 21 15.25 1.28 -20.42
C VAL A 21 13.93 1.89 -20.88
N ARG A 22 13.37 1.45 -22.02
CA ARG A 22 12.06 1.93 -22.52
C ARG A 22 10.89 1.52 -21.63
N ALA A 23 10.94 0.33 -21.03
CA ALA A 23 9.93 -0.13 -20.07
C ALA A 23 9.96 0.69 -18.76
N ARG A 24 11.16 1.06 -18.28
CA ARG A 24 11.33 1.86 -17.06
C ARG A 24 11.14 3.37 -17.27
N ALA A 25 11.41 3.89 -18.45
CA ALA A 25 11.21 5.30 -18.80
C ALA A 25 9.74 5.71 -18.98
N GLY A 26 8.79 4.77 -18.89
CA GLY A 26 7.35 5.07 -18.94
C GLY A 26 6.85 5.61 -20.30
N LEU A 27 7.62 5.39 -21.37
CA LEU A 27 7.31 5.80 -22.74
C LEU A 27 6.28 4.90 -23.43
N LEU A 28 5.83 3.82 -22.76
CA LEU A 28 4.65 3.07 -23.20
C LEU A 28 3.41 3.97 -23.04
N PRO A 29 2.48 3.98 -24.02
CA PRO A 29 1.30 4.83 -23.97
C PRO A 29 0.53 4.59 -22.66
N ARG A 30 0.47 5.61 -21.80
CA ARG A 30 -0.31 5.54 -20.55
C ARG A 30 -1.76 5.29 -20.93
N PRO A 31 -2.39 4.16 -20.52
CA PRO A 31 -3.82 3.99 -20.73
C PRO A 31 -4.53 5.08 -19.93
N SER A 32 -5.13 5.99 -20.70
CA SER A 32 -6.26 6.88 -20.41
C SER A 32 -6.67 7.01 -18.93
N ARG A 33 -6.58 8.26 -18.46
CA ARG A 33 -7.01 8.79 -17.15
C ARG A 33 -8.37 8.28 -16.65
N ARG A 34 -9.28 7.86 -17.54
CA ARG A 34 -10.59 7.25 -17.22
C ARG A 34 -10.50 5.88 -16.51
N ARG A 35 -9.39 5.12 -16.64
CA ARG A 35 -9.22 3.86 -15.90
C ARG A 35 -8.81 4.06 -14.44
N ARG A 36 -8.43 5.28 -14.02
CA ARG A 36 -8.06 5.57 -12.62
C ARG A 36 -9.26 5.67 -11.68
N GLU A 37 -10.43 6.10 -12.17
CA GLU A 37 -11.64 6.17 -11.34
C GLU A 37 -12.12 4.78 -10.90
N GLY A 38 -12.09 3.78 -11.80
CA GLY A 38 -12.43 2.39 -11.48
C GLY A 38 -11.34 1.61 -10.73
N ARG A 39 -10.19 2.25 -10.46
CA ARG A 39 -9.03 1.69 -9.76
C ARG A 39 -8.69 2.47 -8.49
N ARG A 40 -9.62 3.27 -7.95
CA ARG A 40 -9.49 3.66 -6.54
C ARG A 40 -9.45 2.35 -5.76
N GLY A 41 -8.26 2.02 -5.25
CA GLY A 41 -8.08 0.86 -4.40
C GLY A 41 -8.95 1.01 -3.14
N PRO A 42 -8.84 0.07 -2.19
CA PRO A 42 -9.42 0.26 -0.88
C PRO A 42 -9.06 1.67 -0.38
N ASP A 43 -10.05 2.46 0.01
CA ASP A 43 -9.84 3.77 0.64
C ASP A 43 -9.77 3.54 2.16
N PRO A 44 -8.56 3.41 2.74
CA PRO A 44 -8.42 3.02 4.13
C PRO A 44 -8.92 4.12 5.08
N LEU A 45 -8.79 5.39 4.67
CA LEU A 45 -9.31 6.52 5.44
C LEU A 45 -10.84 6.62 5.33
N GLY A 46 -11.41 6.21 4.20
CA GLY A 46 -12.86 6.03 4.03
C GLY A 46 -13.44 4.98 4.99
N MET A 47 -12.71 3.90 5.25
CA MET A 47 -13.09 2.92 6.29
C MET A 47 -13.04 3.56 7.68
N ALA A 48 -11.91 4.16 8.06
CA ALA A 48 -11.74 4.77 9.38
C ALA A 48 -12.83 5.81 9.69
N SER A 49 -13.09 6.74 8.76
CA SER A 49 -14.13 7.77 8.91
C SER A 49 -15.54 7.19 9.07
N SER A 50 -15.84 6.08 8.41
CA SER A 50 -17.13 5.39 8.58
C SER A 50 -17.26 4.76 9.96
N LEU A 51 -16.17 4.18 10.47
CA LEU A 51 -16.13 3.64 11.83
C LEU A 51 -16.29 4.76 12.88
N ASP A 52 -15.67 5.92 12.67
CA ASP A 52 -15.87 7.09 13.55
C ASP A 52 -17.34 7.51 13.61
N VAL A 53 -18.02 7.59 12.45
CA VAL A 53 -19.45 7.92 12.40
C VAL A 53 -20.27 6.90 13.19
N LEU A 54 -20.00 5.60 12.99
CA LEU A 54 -20.69 4.55 13.74
C LEU A 54 -20.45 4.67 15.25
N ALA A 55 -19.20 4.88 15.67
CA ALA A 55 -18.85 5.05 17.07
C ALA A 55 -19.57 6.27 17.68
N VAL A 56 -19.54 7.42 17.01
CA VAL A 56 -20.24 8.64 17.46
C VAL A 56 -21.74 8.41 17.55
N CYS A 57 -22.35 7.73 16.57
CA CYS A 57 -23.76 7.40 16.61
C CYS A 57 -24.12 6.54 17.83
N LEU A 58 -23.31 5.52 18.13
CA LEU A 58 -23.52 4.64 19.28
C LEU A 58 -23.28 5.37 20.61
N LEU A 59 -22.25 6.20 20.71
CA LEU A 59 -21.98 7.04 21.89
C LEU A 59 -23.09 8.07 22.15
N ALA A 60 -23.74 8.56 21.09
CA ALA A 60 -24.93 9.40 21.19
C ALA A 60 -26.19 8.65 21.66
N GLY A 61 -26.09 7.34 21.89
CA GLY A 61 -27.19 6.50 22.38
C GLY A 61 -28.15 6.03 21.29
N MET A 62 -27.81 6.14 20.00
CA MET A 62 -28.65 5.55 18.96
C MET A 62 -28.70 4.03 19.08
N ALA A 63 -29.86 3.46 18.78
CA ALA A 63 -30.02 2.03 18.59
C ALA A 63 -29.05 1.53 17.50
N VAL A 64 -28.46 0.35 17.72
CA VAL A 64 -27.41 -0.22 16.85
C VAL A 64 -27.87 -0.32 15.39
N ALA A 65 -29.13 -0.71 15.15
CA ALA A 65 -29.71 -0.77 13.81
C ALA A 65 -29.71 0.61 13.12
N THR A 66 -30.15 1.65 13.83
CA THR A 66 -30.21 3.04 13.33
C THR A 66 -28.81 3.63 13.12
N ALA A 67 -27.88 3.36 14.04
CA ALA A 67 -26.49 3.80 13.91
C ALA A 67 -25.80 3.15 12.68
N ALA A 68 -26.03 1.85 12.47
CA ALA A 68 -25.52 1.13 11.31
C ALA A 68 -26.14 1.64 9.99
N SER A 69 -27.46 1.89 9.94
CA SER A 69 -28.11 2.42 8.74
C SER A 69 -27.66 3.85 8.41
N ALA A 70 -27.52 4.71 9.41
CA ALA A 70 -27.02 6.08 9.27
C ALA A 70 -25.59 6.09 8.73
N THR A 71 -24.71 5.27 9.31
CA THR A 71 -23.32 5.13 8.85
C THR A 71 -23.23 4.61 7.42
N ALA A 72 -24.13 3.69 7.03
CA ALA A 72 -24.13 3.11 5.69
C ALA A 72 -24.45 4.10 4.55
N ALA A 73 -24.91 5.30 4.87
CA ALA A 73 -25.14 6.37 3.88
C ALA A 73 -23.82 7.00 3.40
N SER A 74 -22.80 7.05 4.25
CA SER A 74 -21.48 7.62 3.95
C SER A 74 -20.37 6.57 3.78
N ALA A 75 -20.66 5.31 4.06
CA ALA A 75 -19.67 4.24 4.03
C ALA A 75 -19.23 3.82 2.61
N PRO A 76 -17.98 3.34 2.44
CA PRO A 76 -17.54 2.68 1.22
C PRO A 76 -18.49 1.55 0.80
N PRO A 77 -18.68 1.27 -0.51
CA PRO A 77 -19.76 0.40 -1.00
C PRO A 77 -19.83 -0.98 -0.33
N ARG A 78 -18.68 -1.63 -0.11
CA ARG A 78 -18.62 -2.95 0.53
C ARG A 78 -19.04 -2.91 2.01
N LEU A 79 -18.60 -1.89 2.74
CA LEU A 79 -18.97 -1.67 4.13
C LEU A 79 -20.45 -1.27 4.24
N ALA A 80 -20.92 -0.37 3.38
CA ALA A 80 -22.31 0.07 3.33
C ALA A 80 -23.27 -1.12 3.17
N LEU A 81 -22.94 -2.09 2.31
CA LEU A 81 -23.73 -3.31 2.15
C LEU A 81 -23.76 -4.16 3.44
N ALA A 82 -22.64 -4.23 4.16
CA ALA A 82 -22.57 -4.98 5.42
C ALA A 82 -23.42 -4.33 6.51
N LEU A 83 -23.29 -3.00 6.63
CA LEU A 83 -24.00 -2.20 7.61
C LEU A 83 -25.51 -2.16 7.34
N ARG A 84 -25.94 -2.01 6.08
CA ARG A 84 -27.37 -2.07 5.70
C ARG A 84 -27.98 -3.42 6.04
N ARG A 85 -27.32 -4.51 5.65
CA ARG A 85 -27.80 -5.86 5.98
C ARG A 85 -27.94 -6.07 7.50
N ALA A 86 -26.93 -5.67 8.27
CA ALA A 86 -26.98 -5.78 9.72
C ALA A 86 -28.09 -4.90 10.31
N ALA A 87 -28.22 -3.66 9.83
CA ALA A 87 -29.28 -2.75 10.26
C ALA A 87 -30.68 -3.32 9.99
N ASP A 88 -30.93 -3.83 8.78
CA ASP A 88 -32.22 -4.40 8.39
C ASP A 88 -32.56 -5.63 9.23
N LEU A 89 -31.59 -6.53 9.45
CA LEU A 89 -31.77 -7.73 10.27
C LEU A 89 -32.04 -7.37 11.75
N LEU A 90 -31.28 -6.43 12.31
CA LEU A 90 -31.49 -5.97 13.68
C LEU A 90 -32.84 -5.24 13.83
N ALA A 91 -33.26 -4.47 12.84
CA ALA A 91 -34.56 -3.80 12.83
C ALA A 91 -35.73 -4.80 12.77
N LEU A 92 -35.52 -5.96 12.12
CA LEU A 92 -36.46 -7.08 12.12
C LEU A 92 -36.39 -7.94 13.40
N GLY A 93 -35.53 -7.61 14.36
CA GLY A 93 -35.36 -8.36 15.61
C GLY A 93 -34.57 -9.65 15.47
N ALA A 94 -33.79 -9.81 14.39
CA ALA A 94 -32.91 -10.97 14.23
C ALA A 94 -31.83 -11.00 15.32
N ASP A 95 -31.37 -12.21 15.64
CA ASP A 95 -30.26 -12.39 16.58
C ASP A 95 -29.02 -11.61 16.10
N PRO A 96 -28.36 -10.83 16.99
CA PRO A 96 -27.20 -10.04 16.60
C PRO A 96 -26.05 -10.85 16.01
N SER A 97 -25.85 -12.11 16.40
CA SER A 97 -24.81 -12.97 15.83
C SER A 97 -25.08 -13.28 14.35
N VAL A 98 -26.37 -13.40 13.99
CA VAL A 98 -26.84 -13.58 12.62
C VAL A 98 -26.77 -12.27 11.84
N ALA A 99 -27.22 -11.16 12.44
CA ALA A 99 -27.22 -9.85 11.79
C ALA A 99 -25.80 -9.40 11.40
N TRP A 100 -24.82 -9.68 12.27
CA TRP A 100 -23.41 -9.36 12.04
C TRP A 100 -22.62 -10.50 11.36
N SER A 101 -23.27 -11.51 10.79
CA SER A 101 -22.58 -12.62 10.10
C SER A 101 -22.00 -12.18 8.74
N THR A 102 -20.83 -12.72 8.38
CA THR A 102 -20.27 -12.54 7.04
C THR A 102 -21.14 -13.34 6.04
N PRO A 103 -21.73 -12.71 5.01
CA PRO A 103 -22.49 -13.45 4.00
C PRO A 103 -21.60 -14.45 3.27
N ALA A 104 -22.06 -15.70 3.13
CA ALA A 104 -21.31 -16.77 2.47
C ALA A 104 -20.96 -16.50 1.00
N ASP A 105 -21.72 -15.62 0.35
CA ASP A 105 -21.57 -15.29 -1.08
C ASP A 105 -20.67 -14.06 -1.32
N ARG A 106 -20.03 -13.53 -0.27
CA ARG A 106 -18.98 -12.52 -0.44
C ARG A 106 -17.70 -13.23 -0.85
N GLY A 107 -17.32 -13.05 -2.12
CA GLY A 107 -15.96 -13.37 -2.59
C GLY A 107 -14.87 -12.64 -1.79
N GLU A 108 -13.61 -12.90 -2.12
CA GLU A 108 -12.37 -12.45 -1.44
C GLU A 108 -12.57 -11.40 -0.33
N THR A 109 -12.60 -11.91 0.91
CA THR A 109 -13.04 -11.20 2.10
C THR A 109 -12.11 -10.04 2.46
N ASP A 110 -12.68 -8.85 2.62
CA ASP A 110 -11.96 -7.68 3.13
C ASP A 110 -11.74 -7.84 4.64
N GLY A 111 -10.48 -8.04 5.05
CA GLY A 111 -10.11 -8.31 6.43
C GLY A 111 -10.56 -7.24 7.43
N GLN A 112 -10.70 -5.97 7.00
CA GLN A 112 -11.18 -4.88 7.86
C GLN A 112 -12.68 -5.00 8.14
N ILE A 113 -13.49 -5.29 7.12
CA ILE A 113 -14.94 -5.54 7.27
C ILE A 113 -15.16 -6.75 8.16
N ASP A 114 -14.37 -7.80 7.96
CA ASP A 114 -14.43 -9.02 8.76
C ASP A 114 -14.06 -8.78 10.23
N GLY A 115 -13.07 -7.92 10.48
CA GLY A 115 -12.71 -7.43 11.80
C GLY A 115 -13.89 -6.74 12.49
N LEU A 116 -14.56 -5.81 11.79
CA LEU A 116 -15.76 -5.14 12.28
C LEU A 116 -16.90 -6.12 12.56
N LEU A 117 -17.18 -7.05 11.65
CA LEU A 117 -18.27 -8.03 11.84
C LEU A 117 -18.00 -8.94 13.04
N ARG A 118 -16.75 -9.41 13.21
CA ARG A 118 -16.33 -10.18 14.40
C ARG A 118 -16.48 -9.36 15.68
N LEU A 119 -16.02 -8.12 15.64
CA LEU A 119 -16.14 -7.16 16.75
C LEU A 119 -17.60 -6.92 17.14
N ALA A 120 -18.47 -6.72 16.16
CA ALA A 120 -19.88 -6.47 16.41
C ALA A 120 -20.61 -7.68 17.01
N ARG A 121 -20.25 -8.90 16.57
CA ARG A 121 -20.78 -10.13 17.18
C ARG A 121 -20.37 -10.27 18.65
N ARG A 122 -19.09 -10.06 18.98
CA ARG A 122 -18.59 -10.19 20.36
C ARG A 122 -19.11 -9.10 21.31
N SER A 123 -19.39 -7.90 20.79
CA SER A 123 -19.89 -6.76 21.57
C SER A 123 -21.41 -6.57 21.46
N SER A 124 -22.13 -7.53 20.88
CA SER A 124 -23.56 -7.37 20.53
C SER A 124 -24.49 -7.14 21.72
N SER A 125 -24.11 -7.58 22.91
CA SER A 125 -24.89 -7.39 24.14
C SER A 125 -24.81 -5.97 24.71
N SER A 126 -23.88 -5.13 24.23
CA SER A 126 -23.66 -3.78 24.75
C SER A 126 -23.29 -2.79 23.64
N GLY A 127 -24.17 -1.81 23.40
CA GLY A 127 -23.92 -0.73 22.45
C GLY A 127 -22.70 0.12 22.81
N ALA A 128 -22.43 0.31 24.11
CA ALA A 128 -21.24 1.04 24.58
C ALA A 128 -19.95 0.26 24.28
N ALA A 129 -19.92 -1.05 24.56
CA ALA A 129 -18.77 -1.90 24.23
C ALA A 129 -18.54 -2.00 22.71
N LEU A 130 -19.61 -1.93 21.92
CA LEU A 130 -19.52 -1.83 20.47
C LEU A 130 -18.92 -0.49 20.05
N ALA A 131 -19.35 0.62 20.65
CA ALA A 131 -18.85 1.95 20.34
C ALA A 131 -17.34 2.07 20.59
N ASP A 132 -16.88 1.64 21.77
CA ASP A 132 -15.46 1.65 22.14
C ASP A 132 -14.63 0.79 21.19
N GLY A 133 -15.14 -0.41 20.90
CA GLY A 133 -14.47 -1.33 19.98
C GLY A 133 -14.37 -0.79 18.55
N VAL A 134 -15.41 -0.12 18.07
CA VAL A 134 -15.45 0.48 16.73
C VAL A 134 -14.52 1.68 16.65
N ALA A 135 -14.45 2.50 17.72
CA ALA A 135 -13.51 3.62 17.82
C ALA A 135 -12.06 3.13 17.77
N GLU A 136 -11.74 2.06 18.51
CA GLU A 136 -10.41 1.43 18.47
C GLU A 136 -10.08 0.89 17.07
N LEU A 137 -11.05 0.25 16.40
CA LEU A 137 -10.87 -0.22 15.03
C LEU A 137 -10.64 0.93 14.04
N ALA A 138 -11.26 2.09 14.27
CA ALA A 138 -11.02 3.30 13.47
C ALA A 138 -9.57 3.81 13.64
N VAL A 139 -9.06 3.83 14.88
CA VAL A 139 -7.67 4.18 15.19
C VAL A 139 -6.70 3.20 14.52
N GLN A 140 -6.95 1.89 14.63
CA GLN A 140 -6.15 0.87 13.97
C GLN A 140 -6.15 1.04 12.44
N SER A 141 -7.31 1.32 11.84
CA SER A 141 -7.43 1.56 10.39
C SER A 141 -6.58 2.76 9.93
N ARG A 142 -6.54 3.85 10.73
CA ARG A 142 -5.65 5.00 10.45
C ARG A 142 -4.18 4.64 10.60
N HIS A 143 -3.81 3.85 11.61
CA HIS A 143 -2.44 3.37 11.78
C HIS A 143 -1.98 2.51 10.61
N ASP A 144 -2.81 1.58 10.17
CA ASP A 144 -2.53 0.73 9.00
C ASP A 144 -2.35 1.57 7.73
N ALA A 145 -3.21 2.57 7.54
CA ALA A 145 -3.12 3.51 6.42
C ALA A 145 -1.81 4.31 6.45
N ALA A 146 -1.41 4.81 7.62
CA ALA A 146 -0.17 5.54 7.80
C ALA A 146 1.06 4.66 7.58
N ALA A 147 1.06 3.44 8.09
CA ALA A 147 2.14 2.46 7.88
C ALA A 147 2.29 2.11 6.39
N ALA A 148 1.17 1.90 5.68
CA ALA A 148 1.19 1.64 4.25
C ALA A 148 1.74 2.84 3.45
N ALA A 149 1.37 4.07 3.84
CA ALA A 149 1.89 5.29 3.23
C ALA A 149 3.39 5.47 3.47
N ALA A 150 3.87 5.22 4.69
CA ALA A 150 5.29 5.26 5.03
C ALA A 150 6.09 4.24 4.21
N ALA A 151 5.63 2.99 4.17
CA ALA A 151 6.27 1.94 3.37
C ALA A 151 6.29 2.28 1.86
N ALA A 152 5.26 2.98 1.35
CA ALA A 152 5.25 3.46 -0.03
C ALA A 152 6.27 4.57 -0.26
N ALA A 153 6.44 5.49 0.70
CA ALA A 153 7.42 6.57 0.63
C ALA A 153 8.87 6.03 0.66
N GLU A 154 9.16 5.04 1.51
CA GLU A 154 10.47 4.38 1.57
C GLU A 154 10.82 3.69 0.25
N ARG A 155 9.87 2.96 -0.34
CA ARG A 155 10.04 2.33 -1.66
C ARG A 155 10.24 3.36 -2.76
N ALA A 156 9.58 4.51 -2.68
CA ALA A 156 9.79 5.60 -3.63
C ALA A 156 11.23 6.11 -3.58
N GLY A 157 11.82 6.25 -2.39
CA GLY A 157 13.23 6.61 -2.23
C GLY A 157 14.18 5.67 -2.98
N VAL A 158 13.97 4.37 -2.86
CA VAL A 158 14.76 3.36 -3.60
C VAL A 158 14.54 3.45 -5.11
N LEU A 159 13.30 3.64 -5.55
CA LEU A 159 12.98 3.76 -6.98
C LEU A 159 13.53 5.05 -7.60
N ILE A 160 13.67 6.11 -6.82
CA ILE A 160 14.23 7.40 -7.26
C ILE A 160 15.76 7.34 -7.28
N ALA A 161 16.39 6.81 -6.23
CA ALA A 161 17.85 6.75 -6.11
C ALA A 161 18.49 5.62 -6.94
N GLY A 162 17.79 4.51 -7.13
CA GLY A 162 18.30 3.33 -7.84
C GLY A 162 18.85 3.60 -9.25
N PRO A 163 18.14 4.33 -10.13
CA PRO A 163 18.64 4.70 -11.45
C PRO A 163 19.91 5.57 -11.40
N LEU A 164 20.00 6.49 -10.45
CA LEU A 164 21.18 7.35 -10.27
C LEU A 164 22.39 6.53 -9.85
N GLY A 165 22.22 5.62 -8.88
CA GLY A 165 23.28 4.70 -8.46
C GLY A 165 23.75 3.80 -9.61
N LEU A 166 22.82 3.29 -10.43
CA LEU A 166 23.14 2.48 -11.61
C LEU A 166 23.96 3.27 -12.65
N CYS A 167 23.69 4.56 -12.83
CA CYS A 167 24.47 5.42 -13.73
C CYS A 167 25.82 5.84 -13.13
N PHE A 168 25.93 6.04 -11.81
CA PHE A 168 27.15 6.51 -11.16
C PHE A 168 28.21 5.41 -11.00
N LEU A 169 27.78 4.18 -10.74
CA LEU A 169 28.68 3.05 -10.50
C LEU A 169 29.71 2.81 -11.63
N PRO A 170 29.31 2.74 -12.93
CA PRO A 170 30.29 2.57 -14.01
C PRO A 170 31.22 3.78 -14.17
N ALA A 171 30.72 5.01 -13.96
CA ALA A 171 31.55 6.22 -14.03
C ALA A 171 32.62 6.23 -12.92
N PHE A 172 32.25 5.86 -11.70
CA PHE A 172 33.18 5.75 -10.57
C PHE A 172 34.26 4.69 -10.79
N VAL A 173 33.92 3.54 -11.40
CA VAL A 173 34.90 2.50 -11.73
C VAL A 173 35.91 3.02 -12.77
N CYS A 174 35.43 3.60 -13.87
CA CYS A 174 36.29 4.07 -14.95
C CYS A 174 37.18 5.27 -14.56
N LEU A 175 36.63 6.21 -13.79
CA LEU A 175 37.32 7.45 -13.45
C LEU A 175 38.05 7.39 -12.09
N GLY A 176 37.59 6.56 -11.15
CA GLY A 176 38.16 6.46 -9.81
C GLY A 176 39.05 5.23 -9.62
N ILE A 177 38.51 4.03 -9.80
CA ILE A 177 39.20 2.78 -9.42
C ILE A 177 40.30 2.42 -10.43
N VAL A 178 39.99 2.43 -11.72
CA VAL A 178 40.91 1.98 -12.78
C VAL A 178 42.25 2.76 -12.77
N PRO A 179 42.27 4.10 -12.68
CA PRO A 179 43.52 4.85 -12.67
C PRO A 179 44.39 4.57 -11.44
N VAL A 180 43.75 4.40 -10.27
CA VAL A 180 44.46 4.13 -9.00
C VAL A 180 45.12 2.76 -9.02
N VAL A 181 44.41 1.72 -9.48
CA VAL A 181 44.96 0.36 -9.59
C VAL A 181 46.09 0.31 -10.61
N ALA A 182 45.95 1.01 -11.75
CA ALA A 182 47.00 1.08 -12.76
C ALA A 182 48.28 1.76 -12.23
N GLY A 183 48.14 2.86 -11.45
CA GLY A 183 49.28 3.52 -10.82
C GLY A 183 49.99 2.62 -9.80
N LEU A 184 49.23 1.99 -8.91
CA LEU A 184 49.79 1.07 -7.91
C LEU A 184 50.47 -0.14 -8.55
N ALA A 185 49.85 -0.76 -9.56
CA ALA A 185 50.44 -1.89 -10.27
C ALA A 185 51.77 -1.51 -10.97
N GLY A 186 51.87 -0.27 -11.46
CA GLY A 186 53.13 0.27 -11.99
C GLY A 186 54.22 0.35 -10.93
N ASP A 187 53.90 0.94 -9.77
CA ASP A 187 54.86 1.12 -8.67
C ASP A 187 55.38 -0.21 -8.09
N VAL A 188 54.51 -1.22 -7.90
CA VAL A 188 54.98 -2.54 -7.43
C VAL A 188 55.78 -3.32 -8.46
N LEU A 189 55.43 -3.25 -9.76
CA LEU A 189 56.26 -3.85 -10.81
C LEU A 189 57.64 -3.21 -10.86
N GLN A 190 57.74 -1.90 -10.62
CA GLN A 190 58.99 -1.17 -10.67
C GLN A 190 59.83 -1.33 -9.39
N SER A 191 59.18 -1.50 -8.23
CA SER A 191 59.85 -1.68 -6.93
C SER A 191 60.30 -3.13 -6.66
N GLY A 192 59.71 -4.13 -7.33
CA GLY A 192 60.09 -5.54 -7.24
C GLY A 192 61.15 -6.00 -8.25
N LEU A 193 61.59 -5.10 -9.14
CA LEU A 193 62.59 -5.36 -10.19
C LEU A 193 63.98 -4.79 -9.84
N ILE A 194 64.31 -4.74 -8.54
CA ILE A 194 65.63 -4.34 -8.04
C ILE A 194 66.19 -5.41 -7.13
#